data_AF-A0A2G8B3N7-F1
#
_entry.id   AF-A0A2G8B3N7-F1
#
_cell.length_a   1.000
_cell.length_b   1.000
_cell.length_c   1.000
_cell.angle_alpha   90.00
_cell.angle_beta   90.00
_cell.angle_gamma   90.00
#
_symmetry.space_group_name_H-M   'P 1'
#
loop_
_entity.id
_entity.type
_entity.pdbx_description
1 polymer ?
#
loop_
_entity_poly.entity_id
_entity_poly.type
_entity_poly.pdbx_seq_one_letter_code
_entity_poly.pdbx_strand_id
1 'polypeptide(L)'
;MADARRPSRGLIDTSVVIDLDHIAATQLPMELAISALTMAELSAGPHATTDAGERARRQDRLQRAEASFDPLPFDGDSARAYGRIYATVVAAGRKARGPRAVDLLIAATAVAADLPLYTRNVDDFRGLEHFLTVIGV
;
A
#
# COMPACT_ATOMS: atom_id res chain seq x y z
N MET A 1 16.56 -10.56 23.62
CA MET A 1 15.59 -10.74 22.52
C MET A 1 15.27 -9.34 22.03
N ALA A 2 15.86 -8.94 20.90
CA ALA A 2 15.79 -7.56 20.43
C ALA A 2 14.32 -7.14 20.25
N ASP A 3 13.90 -6.16 21.04
CA ASP A 3 12.68 -5.40 20.81
C ASP A 3 12.89 -4.66 19.48
N ALA A 4 12.40 -5.24 18.40
CA ALA A 4 12.39 -4.60 17.10
C ALA A 4 11.45 -3.40 17.20
N ARG A 5 12.04 -2.26 17.55
CA ARG A 5 11.36 -0.99 17.79
C ARG A 5 10.38 -0.74 16.65
N ARG A 6 9.07 -0.71 16.95
CA ARG A 6 8.03 -0.46 15.95
C ARG A 6 8.41 0.74 15.10
N PRO A 7 8.35 0.65 13.76
CA PRO A 7 8.60 1.81 12.90
C PRO A 7 7.75 2.99 13.34
N SER A 8 8.35 4.18 13.39
CA SER A 8 7.64 5.40 13.77
C SER A 8 6.54 5.72 12.77
N ARG A 9 6.78 5.46 11.49
CA ARG A 9 5.83 5.69 10.40
C ARG A 9 5.94 4.57 9.36
N GLY A 10 4.83 4.22 8.72
CA GLY A 10 4.82 3.22 7.64
C GLY A 10 3.70 3.46 6.64
N LEU A 11 3.92 3.07 5.39
CA LEU A 11 2.91 3.10 4.35
C LEU A 11 2.05 1.85 4.46
N ILE A 12 0.75 1.99 4.66
CA ILE A 12 -0.19 0.88 4.57
C ILE A 12 -0.80 0.85 3.17
N ASP A 13 -0.83 -0.34 2.55
CA ASP A 13 -1.46 -0.49 1.24
C ASP A 13 -3.00 -0.57 1.35
N THR A 14 -3.65 -0.68 0.20
CA THR A 14 -5.11 -0.72 0.11
C THR A 14 -5.72 -1.90 0.84
N SER A 15 -5.06 -3.07 0.85
CA SER A 15 -5.54 -4.25 1.58
C SER A 15 -5.56 -4.01 3.09
N VAL A 16 -4.56 -3.29 3.63
CA VAL A 16 -4.49 -2.95 5.05
C VAL A 16 -5.49 -1.87 5.42
N VAL A 17 -5.70 -0.85 4.56
CA VAL A 17 -6.74 0.17 4.79
C VAL A 17 -8.13 -0.47 4.82
N ILE A 18 -8.38 -1.46 3.97
CA ILE A 18 -9.66 -2.16 3.87
C ILE A 18 -10.00 -2.89 5.17
N ASP A 19 -9.02 -3.56 5.76
CA ASP A 19 -9.18 -4.40 6.95
C ASP A 19 -8.65 -3.74 8.25
N LEU A 20 -8.45 -2.41 8.24
CA LEU A 20 -7.77 -1.70 9.32
C LEU A 20 -8.37 -1.96 10.71
N ASP A 21 -9.70 -2.00 10.79
CA ASP A 21 -10.44 -2.25 12.04
C ASP A 21 -10.30 -3.70 12.57
N HIS A 22 -9.75 -4.60 11.76
CA HIS A 22 -9.53 -6.01 12.10
C HIS A 22 -8.05 -6.33 12.40
N ILE A 23 -7.15 -5.36 12.28
CA ILE A 23 -5.71 -5.54 12.52
C ILE A 23 -5.37 -5.04 13.91
N ALA A 24 -4.64 -5.85 14.69
CA ALA A 24 -4.21 -5.42 16.01
C ALA A 24 -3.25 -4.23 15.89
N ALA A 25 -3.46 -3.16 16.66
CA ALA A 25 -2.60 -1.97 16.66
C ALA A 25 -1.11 -2.31 16.92
N THR A 26 -0.83 -3.46 17.53
CA THR A 26 0.53 -3.93 17.76
C THR A 26 1.27 -4.40 16.50
N GLN A 27 0.54 -4.68 15.42
CA GLN A 27 1.05 -5.08 14.12
C GLN A 27 1.25 -3.90 13.16
N LEU A 28 0.78 -2.70 13.54
CA LEU A 28 0.84 -1.48 12.73
C LEU A 28 1.97 -0.56 13.19
N PRO A 29 2.47 0.34 12.33
CA PRO A 29 3.42 1.39 12.74
C PRO A 29 2.73 2.39 13.69
N MET A 30 3.52 3.22 14.38
CA MET A 30 2.97 4.23 15.29
C MET A 30 2.19 5.32 14.53
N GLU A 31 2.64 5.66 13.32
CA GLU A 31 1.99 6.60 12.42
C GLU A 31 1.71 5.93 11.07
N LEU A 32 0.48 6.07 10.57
CA LEU A 32 0.04 5.47 9.32
C LEU A 32 0.11 6.50 8.19
N ALA A 33 0.62 6.09 7.04
CA ALA A 33 0.54 6.83 5.79
C ALA A 33 -0.14 5.97 4.73
N ILE A 34 -0.80 6.61 3.75
CA ILE A 34 -1.33 5.95 2.56
C ILE A 34 -0.81 6.65 1.30
N SER A 35 -0.82 5.95 0.17
CA SER A 35 -0.49 6.55 -1.12
C SER A 35 -1.73 7.15 -1.79
N ALA A 36 -1.54 8.13 -2.67
CA ALA A 36 -2.59 8.62 -3.56
C ALA A 36 -3.17 7.50 -4.45
N LEU A 37 -2.41 6.44 -4.70
CA LEU A 37 -2.90 5.29 -5.48
C LEU A 37 -3.87 4.44 -4.67
N THR A 38 -3.61 4.25 -3.38
CA THR A 38 -4.56 3.65 -2.44
C THR A 38 -5.84 4.47 -2.37
N MET A 39 -5.73 5.80 -2.31
CA MET A 39 -6.91 6.67 -2.36
C MET A 39 -7.68 6.47 -3.68
N ALA A 40 -7.00 6.40 -4.82
CA ALA A 40 -7.62 6.17 -6.11
C ALA A 40 -8.37 4.82 -6.18
N GLU A 41 -7.81 3.75 -5.61
CA GLU A 41 -8.48 2.44 -5.53
C GLU A 41 -9.74 2.50 -4.66
N LEU A 42 -9.68 3.18 -3.52
CA LEU A 42 -10.85 3.40 -2.66
C LEU A 42 -11.92 4.24 -3.36
N SER A 43 -11.53 5.28 -4.10
CA SER A 43 -12.46 6.12 -4.89
C SER A 43 -13.15 5.33 -5.99
N ALA A 44 -12.45 4.40 -6.65
CA ALA A 44 -13.04 3.55 -7.68
C ALA A 44 -14.00 2.49 -7.10
N GLY A 45 -13.75 2.02 -5.87
CA GLY A 45 -14.47 0.93 -5.22
C GLY A 45 -16.00 1.01 -5.28
N PRO A 46 -16.64 2.12 -4.85
CA PRO A 46 -18.11 2.29 -4.90
C PRO A 46 -18.69 2.22 -6.31
N HIS A 47 -17.93 2.66 -7.32
CA HIS A 47 -18.37 2.65 -8.72
C HIS A 47 -18.23 1.28 -9.39
N ALA A 48 -17.37 0.40 -8.83
CA ALA A 48 -17.09 -0.92 -9.37
C ALA A 48 -18.08 -2.02 -8.93
N THR A 49 -19.07 -1.72 -8.08
CA THR A 49 -20.06 -2.69 -7.58
C THR A 49 -21.48 -2.35 -8.01
N THR A 50 -22.32 -3.38 -8.20
CA THR A 50 -23.77 -3.23 -8.42
C THR A 50 -24.59 -3.41 -7.14
N ASP A 51 -24.02 -4.03 -6.09
CA ASP A 51 -24.69 -4.23 -4.80
C ASP A 51 -24.77 -2.92 -4.00
N ALA A 52 -25.97 -2.55 -3.58
CA ALA A 52 -26.21 -1.29 -2.88
C ALA A 52 -25.58 -1.27 -1.48
N GLY A 53 -25.61 -2.40 -0.76
CA GLY A 53 -25.01 -2.51 0.57
C GLY A 53 -23.49 -2.39 0.52
N GLU A 54 -22.86 -3.10 -0.42
CA GLU A 54 -21.42 -3.02 -0.67
C GLU A 54 -20.98 -1.63 -1.13
N ARG A 55 -21.78 -0.99 -2.00
CA ARG A 55 -21.53 0.40 -2.41
C ARG A 55 -21.48 1.34 -1.21
N ALA A 56 -22.46 1.25 -0.31
CA ALA A 56 -22.51 2.07 0.89
C ALA A 56 -21.29 1.82 1.79
N ARG A 57 -20.90 0.56 2.01
CA ARG A 57 -19.69 0.21 2.79
C ARG A 57 -18.42 0.78 2.19
N ARG A 58 -18.25 0.68 0.87
CA ARG A 58 -17.07 1.23 0.17
C ARG A 58 -17.03 2.75 0.20
N GLN A 59 -18.20 3.40 0.09
CA GLN A 59 -18.32 4.85 0.16
C GLN A 59 -17.93 5.37 1.56
N ASP A 60 -18.42 4.70 2.59
CA ASP A 60 -18.12 4.99 3.99
C ASP A 60 -16.62 4.80 4.30
N ARG A 61 -16.00 3.75 3.75
CA ARG A 61 -14.54 3.55 3.83
C ARG A 61 -13.75 4.68 3.14
N LEU A 62 -14.15 5.09 1.94
CA LEU A 62 -13.53 6.21 1.24
C LEU A 62 -13.59 7.49 2.07
N GLN A 63 -14.77 7.84 2.59
CA GLN A 63 -14.97 9.05 3.40
C GLN A 63 -14.09 9.05 4.67
N ARG A 64 -13.98 7.91 5.35
CA ARG A 64 -13.07 7.77 6.50
C ARG A 64 -11.61 7.99 6.10
N ALA A 65 -11.18 7.42 4.97
CA ALA A 65 -9.82 7.59 4.49
C ALA A 65 -9.52 9.05 4.14
N GLU A 66 -10.42 9.74 3.42
CA GLU A 66 -10.30 11.16 3.06
C GLU A 66 -10.26 12.07 4.29
N ALA A 67 -11.00 11.73 5.35
CA ALA A 67 -11.00 12.50 6.59
C ALA A 67 -9.74 12.26 7.46
N SER A 68 -9.07 11.12 7.29
CA SER A 68 -7.99 10.68 8.18
C SER A 68 -6.59 10.86 7.61
N PHE A 69 -6.46 10.96 6.28
CA PHE A 69 -5.17 10.91 5.61
C PHE A 69 -4.99 12.04 4.59
N ASP A 70 -3.78 12.59 4.56
CA ASP A 70 -3.24 13.34 3.43
C ASP A 70 -2.34 12.37 2.60
N PRO A 71 -2.81 11.85 1.44
CA PRO A 71 -2.11 10.78 0.76
C PRO A 71 -0.77 11.23 0.15
N LEU A 72 0.26 10.39 0.28
CA LEU A 72 1.54 10.64 -0.38
C LEU A 72 1.39 10.61 -1.90
N PRO A 73 1.87 11.64 -2.63
CA PRO A 73 1.71 11.71 -4.07
C PRO A 73 2.58 10.65 -4.77
N PHE A 74 2.11 10.17 -5.92
CA PHE A 74 2.98 9.48 -6.87
C PHE A 74 3.68 10.53 -7.73
N ASP A 75 4.92 10.84 -7.40
CA ASP A 75 5.70 11.94 -7.97
C ASP A 75 6.92 11.46 -8.78
N GLY A 76 7.83 12.37 -9.11
CA GLY A 76 9.03 12.06 -9.88
C GLY A 76 10.00 11.10 -9.17
N ASP A 77 10.09 11.16 -7.84
CA ASP A 77 10.92 10.21 -7.06
C ASP A 77 10.29 8.82 -7.03
N SER A 78 8.96 8.77 -6.86
CA SER A 78 8.17 7.54 -6.98
C SER A 78 8.35 6.90 -8.36
N ALA A 79 8.29 7.69 -9.44
CA ALA A 79 8.51 7.20 -10.79
C ALA A 79 9.93 6.61 -10.99
N ARG A 80 10.97 7.25 -10.43
CA ARG A 80 12.35 6.72 -10.45
C ARG A 80 12.47 5.43 -9.66
N ALA A 81 11.85 5.34 -8.48
CA ALA A 81 11.81 4.13 -7.67
C ALA A 81 11.11 2.98 -8.41
N TYR A 82 9.99 3.26 -9.08
CA TYR A 82 9.27 2.28 -9.88
C TYR A 82 10.14 1.68 -10.99
N GLY A 83 10.97 2.48 -11.66
CA GLY A 83 11.90 1.97 -12.67
C GLY A 83 12.86 0.91 -12.13
N ARG A 84 13.37 1.09 -10.91
CA ARG A 84 14.24 0.09 -10.24
C ARG A 84 13.45 -1.16 -9.87
N ILE A 85 12.27 -1.00 -9.27
CA ILE A 85 11.37 -2.10 -8.91
C ILE A 85 11.02 -2.93 -10.15
N TYR A 86 10.64 -2.26 -11.24
CA TYR A 86 10.29 -2.91 -12.51
C TYR A 86 11.45 -3.78 -13.03
N ALA A 87 12.66 -3.22 -13.07
CA ALA A 87 13.85 -3.95 -13.52
C ALA A 87 14.09 -5.20 -12.67
N THR A 88 13.99 -5.10 -11.34
CA THR A 88 14.12 -6.23 -10.42
C THR A 88 13.04 -7.29 -10.63
N VAL A 89 11.77 -6.86 -10.80
CA VAL A 89 10.64 -7.77 -11.03
C VAL A 89 10.80 -8.55 -12.33
N VAL A 90 11.25 -7.89 -13.40
CA VAL A 90 11.50 -8.51 -14.71
C VAL A 90 12.70 -9.45 -14.65
N ALA A 91 13.80 -9.06 -13.99
CA ALA A 91 14.97 -9.92 -13.79
C ALA A 91 14.63 -11.20 -13.01
N ALA A 92 13.66 -11.13 -12.08
CA ALA A 92 13.12 -12.28 -11.37
C ALA A 92 12.11 -13.11 -12.18
N GLY A 93 11.92 -12.83 -13.48
CA GLY A 93 11.01 -13.59 -14.36
C GLY A 93 9.52 -13.35 -14.12
N ARG A 94 9.15 -12.30 -13.36
CA ARG A 94 7.75 -12.01 -13.02
C ARG A 94 7.20 -10.84 -13.86
N LYS A 95 5.89 -10.81 -14.09
CA LYS A 95 5.22 -9.79 -14.94
C LYS A 95 4.85 -8.52 -14.17
N ALA A 96 5.53 -7.39 -14.35
CA ALA A 96 5.18 -6.13 -13.66
C ALA A 96 3.91 -5.43 -14.20
N ARG A 97 2.86 -6.20 -14.53
CA ARG A 97 1.61 -5.74 -15.16
C ARG A 97 0.42 -6.57 -14.68
N GLY A 98 -0.79 -6.11 -14.96
CA GLY A 98 -2.02 -6.79 -14.56
C GLY A 98 -2.41 -6.43 -13.13
N PRO A 99 -2.95 -7.37 -12.33
CA PRO A 99 -3.51 -7.09 -11.00
C PRO A 99 -2.56 -6.32 -10.07
N ARG A 100 -1.27 -6.68 -10.09
CA ARG A 100 -0.24 -6.08 -9.22
C ARG A 100 0.40 -4.79 -9.73
N ALA A 101 -0.08 -4.23 -10.84
CA ALA A 101 0.56 -3.03 -11.41
C ALA A 101 0.46 -1.84 -10.43
N VAL A 102 -0.69 -1.67 -9.79
CA VAL A 102 -0.92 -0.61 -8.80
C VAL A 102 -0.11 -0.89 -7.53
N ASP A 103 -0.07 -2.14 -7.06
CA ASP A 103 0.74 -2.53 -5.90
C ASP A 103 2.22 -2.14 -6.07
N LEU A 104 2.80 -2.36 -7.25
CA LEU A 104 4.20 -1.97 -7.51
C LEU A 104 4.40 -0.45 -7.53
N LEU A 105 3.39 0.33 -7.89
CA LEU A 105 3.43 1.79 -7.81
C LEU A 105 3.26 2.29 -6.36
N ILE A 106 2.45 1.62 -5.55
CA ILE A 106 2.36 1.84 -4.09
C ILE A 106 3.71 1.55 -3.44
N ALA A 107 4.33 0.41 -3.77
CA ALA A 107 5.68 0.07 -3.31
C ALA A 107 6.72 1.12 -3.73
N ALA A 108 6.63 1.64 -4.96
CA ALA A 108 7.52 2.71 -5.42
C ALA A 108 7.35 4.00 -4.61
N THR A 109 6.11 4.33 -4.22
CA THR A 109 5.81 5.45 -3.33
C THR A 109 6.44 5.23 -1.94
N ALA A 110 6.35 4.01 -1.40
CA ALA A 110 6.99 3.64 -0.12
C ALA A 110 8.52 3.80 -0.18
N VAL A 111 9.15 3.32 -1.26
CA VAL A 111 10.59 3.45 -1.48
C VAL A 111 11.02 4.90 -1.61
N ALA A 112 10.25 5.74 -2.32
CA ALA A 112 10.56 7.15 -2.47
C ALA A 112 10.43 7.92 -1.14
N ALA A 113 9.48 7.53 -0.29
CA ALA A 113 9.25 8.13 1.01
C ALA A 113 10.14 7.55 2.13
N ASP A 114 11.00 6.58 1.83
CA ASP A 114 11.80 5.82 2.81
C ASP A 114 10.95 5.22 3.94
N LEU A 115 9.79 4.65 3.58
CA LEU A 115 8.85 4.02 4.52
C LEU A 115 8.76 2.51 4.30
N PRO A 116 8.64 1.71 5.37
CA PRO A 116 8.24 0.31 5.24
C PRO A 116 6.81 0.22 4.69
N LEU A 117 6.57 -0.79 3.86
CA LEU A 117 5.25 -1.11 3.30
C LEU A 117 4.58 -2.21 4.13
N TYR A 118 3.39 -1.92 4.64
CA TYR A 118 2.52 -2.86 5.33
C TYR A 118 1.45 -3.36 4.36
N THR A 119 1.31 -4.68 4.27
CA THR A 119 0.42 -5.33 3.28
C THR A 119 -0.15 -6.64 3.82
N ARG A 120 -1.34 -7.02 3.36
CA ARG A 120 -1.87 -8.40 3.53
C ARG A 120 -1.39 -9.35 2.43
N ASN A 121 -0.74 -8.82 1.38
CA ASN A 121 -0.34 -9.54 0.16
C ASN A 121 1.19 -9.57 0.00
N VAL A 122 1.93 -9.96 1.05
CA VAL A 122 3.41 -9.95 1.07
C VAL A 122 4.05 -10.65 -0.14
N ASP A 123 3.38 -11.67 -0.68
CA ASP A 123 3.87 -12.47 -1.80
C ASP A 123 3.99 -11.68 -3.11
N ASP A 124 3.21 -10.61 -3.27
CA ASP A 124 3.27 -9.74 -4.46
C ASP A 124 4.58 -8.94 -4.52
N PHE A 125 5.25 -8.75 -3.37
CA PHE A 125 6.46 -7.95 -3.22
C PHE A 125 7.74 -8.77 -3.02
N ARG A 126 7.67 -10.11 -3.04
CA ARG A 126 8.88 -10.98 -2.97
C ARG A 126 9.96 -10.48 -3.93
N GLY A 127 11.24 -10.56 -3.61
CA GLY A 127 12.32 -10.09 -4.48
C GLY A 127 12.55 -8.56 -4.48
N LEU A 128 11.78 -7.77 -3.73
CA LEU A 128 12.00 -6.33 -3.55
C LEU A 128 12.69 -5.98 -2.22
N GLU A 129 13.09 -6.98 -1.44
CA GLU A 129 13.58 -6.83 -0.06
C GLU A 129 14.87 -6.00 0.03
N HIS A 130 15.60 -5.87 -1.08
CA HIS A 130 16.80 -5.02 -1.16
C HIS A 130 16.49 -3.51 -1.25
N PHE A 131 15.26 -3.13 -1.60
CA PHE A 131 14.86 -1.73 -1.78
C PHE A 131 13.72 -1.31 -0.86
N LEU A 132 12.94 -2.27 -0.36
CA LEU A 132 11.73 -2.02 0.40
C LEU A 132 11.62 -3.00 1.56
N THR A 133 11.44 -2.46 2.76
CA THR A 133 11.03 -3.28 3.91
C THR A 133 9.54 -3.56 3.79
N VAL A 134 9.17 -4.84 3.64
CA VAL A 134 7.77 -5.29 3.53
C VAL A 134 7.37 -6.01 4.82
N ILE A 135 6.26 -5.61 5.41
CA ILE A 135 5.74 -6.15 6.67
C ILE A 135 4.34 -6.71 6.43
N GLY A 136 4.15 -8.00 6.71
CA GLY A 136 2.86 -8.67 6.63
C GLY A 136 2.02 -8.44 7.88
N VAL A 137 0.72 -8.17 7.70
CA VAL A 137 -0.25 -7.94 8.79
C VAL A 137 -1.55 -8.72 8.65
#